data_AF-A0A146G7E8-F1
#
_entry.id   AF-A0A146G7E8-F1
#
_cell.length_a   1.000
_cell.length_b   1.000
_cell.length_c   1.000
_cell.angle_alpha   90.00
_cell.angle_beta   90.00
_cell.angle_gamma   90.00
#
_symmetry.space_group_name_H-M   'P 1'
#
loop_
_entity.id
_entity.type
_entity.pdbx_description
1 polymer ?
#
loop_
_entity_poly.entity_id
_entity_poly.type
_entity_poly.pdbx_seq_one_letter_code
_entity_poly.pdbx_strand_id
1 'polypeptide(L)'
;MNMKKRTSFHGFTLVELLVVITIIAILAALVLSTAGGIQDKAARSRAQSEIAALSAALESYKADNGDYPTGTFTTNATGNKFVVTNLMPATGKVYFEFPKNMTNSNGDMIDPWGVTYGYQYPGATNRSGSNFFDLWTAANKSTNSNGWIKNW
;
A
#
# COMPACT_ATOMS: atom_id res chain seq x y z
N MET A 1 -32.82 5.65 72.26
CA MET A 1 -31.35 5.58 72.09
C MET A 1 -31.08 5.16 70.64
N ASN A 2 -30.80 6.11 69.74
CA ASN A 2 -30.63 5.83 68.31
C ASN A 2 -29.15 5.83 67.93
N MET A 3 -28.63 4.65 67.58
CA MET A 3 -27.23 4.45 67.20
C MET A 3 -27.10 4.62 65.68
N LYS A 4 -26.58 5.77 65.25
CA LYS A 4 -26.34 6.09 63.83
C LYS A 4 -25.12 5.29 63.36
N LYS A 5 -25.32 4.21 62.61
CA LYS A 5 -24.23 3.45 61.98
C LYS A 5 -23.52 4.38 60.96
N ARG A 6 -22.24 4.68 61.20
CA ARG A 6 -21.40 5.38 60.21
C ARG A 6 -20.99 4.37 59.14
N THR A 7 -21.36 4.62 57.91
CA THR A 7 -20.86 3.89 56.74
C THR A 7 -19.41 4.32 56.51
N SER A 8 -18.47 3.40 56.66
CA SER A 8 -17.05 3.64 56.36
C SER A 8 -16.88 3.77 54.85
N PHE A 9 -16.57 4.97 54.38
CA PHE A 9 -16.09 5.19 53.02
C PHE A 9 -14.62 4.80 52.99
N HIS A 10 -14.31 3.69 52.32
CA HIS A 10 -12.94 3.27 52.05
C HIS A 10 -12.43 4.14 50.89
N GLY A 11 -11.44 5.00 51.19
CA GLY A 11 -10.75 5.80 50.18
C GLY A 11 -9.67 4.97 49.47
N PHE A 12 -9.41 5.29 48.20
CA PHE A 12 -8.31 4.71 47.43
C PHE A 12 -6.98 5.09 48.06
N THR A 13 -6.06 4.13 48.16
CA THR A 13 -4.68 4.42 48.57
C THR A 13 -3.90 5.02 47.39
N LEU A 14 -2.93 5.90 47.68
CA LEU A 14 -2.03 6.45 46.66
C LEU A 14 -1.26 5.35 45.92
N VAL A 15 -0.96 4.24 46.62
CA VAL A 15 -0.24 3.10 46.04
C VAL A 15 -1.10 2.34 45.04
N GLU A 16 -2.39 2.14 45.32
CA GLU A 16 -3.31 1.49 44.37
C GLU A 16 -3.43 2.29 43.08
N LEU A 17 -3.50 3.62 43.17
CA LEU A 17 -3.55 4.46 41.98
C LEU A 17 -2.20 4.47 41.23
N LEU A 18 -1.08 4.45 41.96
CA LEU A 18 0.26 4.39 41.37
C LEU A 18 0.49 3.11 40.56
N VAL A 19 0.07 1.95 41.08
CA VAL A 19 0.20 0.68 40.35
C VAL A 19 -0.70 0.64 39.10
N VAL A 20 -1.88 1.25 39.16
CA VAL A 20 -2.79 1.29 38.00
C VAL A 20 -2.20 2.12 36.86
N ILE A 21 -1.70 3.33 37.14
CA ILE A 21 -1.13 4.17 36.09
C ILE A 21 0.17 3.58 35.52
N THR A 22 0.95 2.85 36.31
CA THR A 22 2.16 2.20 35.81
C THR A 22 1.83 1.04 34.88
N ILE A 23 0.81 0.23 35.21
CA ILE A 23 0.33 -0.85 34.32
C ILE A 23 -0.22 -0.26 33.01
N ILE A 24 -1.04 0.80 33.08
CA ILE A 24 -1.58 1.47 31.89
C ILE A 24 -0.45 2.03 31.01
N ALA A 25 0.57 2.65 31.61
CA ALA A 25 1.72 3.18 30.88
C ALA A 25 2.50 2.07 30.13
N ILE A 26 2.70 0.90 30.76
CA ILE A 26 3.36 -0.24 30.14
C ILE A 26 2.52 -0.79 28.97
N LEU A 27 1.22 -0.98 29.18
CA LEU A 27 0.32 -1.49 28.14
C LEU A 27 0.24 -0.52 26.95
N ALA A 28 0.13 0.79 27.20
CA ALA A 28 0.12 1.80 26.16
C ALA A 28 1.42 1.79 25.33
N ALA A 29 2.58 1.64 25.97
CA ALA A 29 3.87 1.56 25.29
C ALA A 29 3.97 0.33 24.36
N LEU A 30 3.43 -0.82 24.77
CA LEU A 30 3.41 -2.06 23.96
C LEU A 30 2.44 -1.98 22.77
N VAL A 31 1.29 -1.32 22.94
CA VAL A 31 0.31 -1.15 21.86
C VAL A 31 0.87 -0.25 20.76
N LEU A 32 1.54 0.86 21.12
CA LEU A 32 2.13 1.77 20.15
C LEU A 32 3.28 1.14 19.35
N SER A 33 4.07 0.25 19.96
CA SER A 33 5.21 -0.38 19.28
C SER A 33 4.80 -1.43 18.25
N THR A 34 3.62 -2.06 18.41
CA THR A 34 3.15 -3.13 17.52
C THR A 34 2.32 -2.62 16.34
N ALA A 35 1.72 -1.43 16.44
CA ALA A 35 0.83 -0.88 15.43
C ALA A 35 1.50 -0.61 14.06
N GLY A 36 2.76 -0.15 14.05
CA GLY A 36 3.46 0.21 12.81
C GLY A 36 3.73 -0.97 11.87
N GLY A 37 4.14 -2.13 12.42
CA GLY A 37 4.45 -3.31 11.62
C GLY A 37 3.21 -3.96 10.97
N ILE A 38 2.04 -3.82 11.61
CA ILE A 38 0.78 -4.36 11.08
C ILE A 38 0.32 -3.55 9.85
N GLN A 39 0.45 -2.22 9.92
CA GLN A 39 0.09 -1.33 8.80
C GLN A 39 0.96 -1.60 7.57
N ASP A 40 2.27 -1.75 7.75
CA ASP A 40 3.19 -2.06 6.64
C ASP A 40 2.92 -3.43 6.02
N LYS A 41 2.57 -4.44 6.83
CA LYS A 41 2.21 -5.76 6.32
C LYS A 41 0.91 -5.71 5.49
N ALA A 42 -0.10 -4.99 5.99
CA ALA A 42 -1.36 -4.79 5.27
C ALA A 42 -1.13 -4.02 3.95
N ALA A 43 -0.32 -2.96 3.99
CA ALA A 43 0.08 -2.18 2.81
C ALA A 43 0.82 -3.05 1.78
N ARG A 44 1.78 -3.88 2.20
CA ARG A 44 2.45 -4.83 1.29
C ARG A 44 1.49 -5.81 0.64
N SER A 45 0.59 -6.40 1.43
CA SER A 45 -0.43 -7.33 0.92
C SER A 45 -1.34 -6.66 -0.11
N ARG A 46 -1.77 -5.43 0.17
CA ARG A 46 -2.59 -4.65 -0.76
C ARG A 46 -1.84 -4.37 -2.06
N ALA A 47 -0.60 -3.89 -1.98
CA ALA A 47 0.22 -3.60 -3.14
C ALA A 47 0.48 -4.83 -4.02
N GLN A 48 0.62 -6.02 -3.42
CA GLN A 48 0.73 -7.29 -4.15
C GLN A 48 -0.56 -7.63 -4.91
N SER A 49 -1.73 -7.46 -4.28
CA SER A 49 -3.02 -7.67 -4.95
C SER A 49 -3.24 -6.69 -6.09
N GLU A 50 -2.83 -5.43 -5.93
CA GLU A 50 -2.91 -4.40 -6.96
C GLU A 50 -2.02 -4.75 -8.17
N ILE A 51 -0.78 -5.24 -7.94
CA ILE A 51 0.11 -5.75 -9.00
C ILE A 51 -0.50 -6.94 -9.74
N ALA A 52 -1.14 -7.87 -9.01
CA ALA A 52 -1.78 -9.03 -9.62
C ALA A 52 -2.97 -8.62 -10.51
N ALA A 53 -3.80 -7.67 -10.05
CA ALA A 53 -4.94 -7.18 -10.79
C ALA A 53 -4.52 -6.44 -12.08
N LEU A 54 -3.46 -5.64 -12.00
CA LEU A 54 -2.84 -5.00 -13.17
C LEU A 54 -2.26 -6.00 -14.15
N SER A 55 -1.57 -7.02 -13.65
CA SER A 55 -1.01 -8.08 -14.49
C SER A 55 -2.13 -8.75 -15.29
N ALA A 56 -3.25 -9.07 -14.64
CA ALA A 56 -4.42 -9.62 -15.33
C ALA A 56 -5.01 -8.68 -16.39
N ALA A 57 -5.06 -7.37 -16.10
CA ALA A 57 -5.50 -6.37 -17.08
C ALA A 57 -4.57 -6.25 -18.29
N LEU A 58 -3.26 -6.31 -18.07
CA LEU A 58 -2.25 -6.31 -19.13
C LEU A 58 -2.36 -7.55 -20.02
N GLU A 59 -2.61 -8.72 -19.42
CA GLU A 59 -2.89 -9.95 -20.17
C GLU A 59 -4.17 -9.82 -21.00
N SER A 60 -5.24 -9.24 -20.44
CA SER A 60 -6.46 -8.97 -21.20
C SER A 60 -6.23 -7.96 -22.33
N TYR A 61 -5.39 -6.95 -22.12
CA TYR A 61 -5.02 -6.01 -23.17
C TYR A 61 -4.29 -6.73 -24.31
N LYS A 62 -3.31 -7.57 -23.98
CA LYS A 62 -2.57 -8.34 -24.99
C LYS A 62 -3.47 -9.31 -25.75
N ALA A 63 -4.44 -9.95 -25.08
CA ALA A 63 -5.39 -10.84 -25.73
C ALA A 63 -6.19 -10.14 -26.85
N ASP A 64 -6.54 -8.87 -26.65
CA ASP A 64 -7.34 -8.09 -27.59
C ASP A 64 -6.49 -7.34 -28.63
N ASN A 65 -5.28 -6.88 -28.26
CA ASN A 65 -4.44 -6.00 -29.09
C ASN A 65 -3.22 -6.72 -29.69
N GLY A 66 -3.01 -8.01 -29.36
CA GLY A 66 -1.91 -8.84 -29.85
C GLY A 66 -0.57 -8.64 -29.13
N ASP A 67 -0.37 -7.49 -28.49
CA ASP A 67 0.84 -7.19 -27.75
C ASP A 67 0.56 -6.35 -26.49
N TYR A 68 1.50 -6.31 -25.55
CA TYR A 68 1.41 -5.42 -24.39
C TYR A 68 1.61 -3.96 -24.78
N PRO A 69 1.10 -3.00 -23.98
CA PRO A 69 1.36 -1.59 -24.19
C PRO A 69 2.87 -1.28 -24.17
N THR A 70 3.44 -0.80 -25.28
CA THR A 70 4.87 -0.46 -25.36
C THR A 70 5.23 0.80 -24.56
N GLY A 71 6.29 0.72 -23.75
CA GLY A 71 6.82 1.85 -22.97
C GLY A 71 7.54 1.45 -21.67
N THR A 72 8.61 2.18 -21.34
CA THR A 72 9.17 2.29 -19.98
C THR A 72 8.45 3.43 -19.27
N PHE A 73 7.71 3.14 -18.20
CA PHE A 73 6.96 4.15 -17.47
C PHE A 73 7.84 4.84 -16.44
N THR A 74 8.43 5.99 -16.82
CA THR A 74 8.73 7.12 -15.93
C THR A 74 8.64 8.38 -16.82
N THR A 75 8.03 9.51 -16.45
CA THR A 75 8.39 10.37 -15.31
C THR A 75 7.25 11.33 -14.94
N ASN A 76 7.40 12.00 -13.79
CA ASN A 76 6.50 13.01 -13.21
C ASN A 76 6.80 14.43 -13.76
N ALA A 77 5.87 15.35 -13.51
CA ALA A 77 5.81 16.81 -13.60
C ALA A 77 6.31 17.53 -14.87
N THR A 78 7.02 16.87 -15.79
CA THR A 78 7.69 17.55 -16.92
C THR A 78 7.49 16.84 -18.28
N GLY A 79 6.61 15.83 -18.40
CA GLY A 79 6.22 15.24 -19.70
C GLY A 79 5.93 13.74 -19.67
N ASN A 80 4.75 13.36 -19.14
CA ASN A 80 4.55 12.06 -18.51
C ASN A 80 4.05 10.94 -19.48
N LYS A 81 4.48 9.68 -19.26
CA LYS A 81 3.95 8.44 -19.86
C LYS A 81 3.53 7.47 -18.74
N PHE A 82 2.34 6.90 -18.84
CA PHE A 82 1.68 6.15 -17.76
C PHE A 82 1.21 4.75 -18.20
N VAL A 83 1.32 3.76 -17.30
CA VAL A 83 0.57 2.48 -17.36
C VAL A 83 -0.92 2.74 -17.59
N VAL A 84 -1.38 3.79 -16.92
CA VAL A 84 -2.77 4.13 -16.69
C VAL A 84 -3.44 4.53 -18.00
N THR A 85 -2.87 5.45 -18.78
CA THR A 85 -3.54 5.97 -19.99
C THR A 85 -3.71 4.94 -21.11
N ASN A 86 -2.83 3.93 -21.18
CA ASN A 86 -2.93 2.88 -22.19
C ASN A 86 -3.91 1.75 -21.80
N LEU A 87 -4.13 1.52 -20.50
CA LEU A 87 -5.14 0.56 -20.01
C LEU A 87 -6.54 1.17 -19.85
N MET A 88 -6.64 2.50 -19.78
CA MET A 88 -7.89 3.27 -19.85
C MET A 88 -7.81 4.36 -20.94
N PRO A 89 -7.72 3.99 -22.23
CA PRO A 89 -7.69 4.98 -23.30
C PRO A 89 -9.02 5.76 -23.34
N ALA A 90 -8.96 7.06 -23.65
CA ALA A 90 -10.14 7.94 -23.74
C ALA A 90 -11.17 7.47 -24.80
N THR A 91 -10.73 6.63 -25.74
CA THR A 91 -11.55 5.94 -26.74
C THR A 91 -11.04 4.50 -26.85
N GLY A 92 -11.86 3.53 -26.45
CA GLY A 92 -11.53 2.10 -26.51
C GLY A 92 -12.09 1.31 -25.33
N LYS A 93 -11.73 0.03 -25.26
CA LYS A 93 -12.03 -0.84 -24.11
C LYS A 93 -11.14 -0.44 -22.93
N VAL A 94 -11.75 -0.24 -21.77
CA VAL A 94 -11.03 -0.06 -20.49
C VAL A 94 -10.70 -1.45 -19.94
N TYR A 95 -9.41 -1.71 -19.69
CA TYR A 95 -8.92 -2.98 -19.16
C TYR A 95 -8.71 -2.95 -17.65
N PHE A 96 -8.54 -1.75 -17.07
CA PHE A 96 -8.43 -1.56 -15.64
C PHE A 96 -8.94 -0.17 -15.24
N GLU A 97 -9.82 -0.11 -14.24
CA GLU A 97 -10.26 1.14 -13.64
C GLU A 97 -9.58 1.33 -12.29
N PHE A 98 -8.91 2.47 -12.13
CA PHE A 98 -8.19 2.80 -10.91
C PHE A 98 -9.14 3.53 -9.95
N PRO A 99 -9.42 2.98 -8.75
CA PRO A 99 -10.23 3.69 -7.78
C PRO A 99 -9.50 4.96 -7.33
N LYS A 100 -10.25 6.02 -7.01
CA LYS A 100 -9.70 7.35 -6.71
C LYS A 100 -8.68 7.37 -5.56
N ASN A 101 -8.80 6.43 -4.62
CA ASN A 101 -7.88 6.28 -3.49
C ASN A 101 -6.54 5.62 -3.87
N MET A 102 -6.40 5.16 -5.11
CA MET A 102 -5.19 4.60 -5.70
C MET A 102 -4.63 5.50 -6.80
N THR A 103 -5.16 6.71 -6.99
CA THR A 103 -4.65 7.65 -7.99
C THR A 103 -4.16 8.91 -7.32
N ASN A 104 -3.00 9.43 -7.75
CA ASN A 104 -2.59 10.78 -7.37
C ASN A 104 -3.36 11.84 -8.18
N SER A 105 -3.14 13.12 -7.87
CA SER A 105 -3.77 14.24 -8.59
C SER A 105 -3.42 14.31 -10.09
N ASN A 106 -2.37 13.60 -10.52
CA ASN A 106 -1.96 13.50 -11.92
C ASN A 106 -2.64 12.34 -12.66
N GLY A 107 -3.44 11.52 -11.96
CA GLY A 107 -4.07 10.31 -12.50
C GLY A 107 -3.17 9.07 -12.45
N ASP A 108 -2.02 9.14 -11.79
CA ASP A 108 -1.08 8.04 -11.73
C ASP A 108 -1.50 7.09 -10.64
N MET A 109 -1.43 5.79 -10.92
CA MET A 109 -1.73 4.81 -9.90
C MET A 109 -0.61 4.76 -8.87
N ILE A 110 -0.97 4.95 -7.61
CA ILE A 110 -0.11 4.96 -6.44
C ILE A 110 -0.34 3.74 -5.56
N ASP A 111 0.73 3.27 -4.95
CA ASP A 111 0.73 2.24 -3.93
C ASP A 111 0.24 2.80 -2.57
N PRO A 112 0.08 1.94 -1.54
CA PRO A 112 -0.37 2.38 -0.22
C PRO A 112 0.54 3.39 0.50
N TRP A 113 1.77 3.60 0.03
CA TRP A 113 2.72 4.60 0.56
C TRP A 113 2.81 5.85 -0.33
N GLY A 114 1.95 5.95 -1.35
CA GLY A 114 1.88 7.09 -2.27
C GLY A 114 2.96 7.08 -3.35
N VAL A 115 3.60 5.92 -3.59
CA VAL A 115 4.59 5.75 -4.65
C VAL A 115 3.91 5.24 -5.91
N THR A 116 4.18 5.87 -7.05
CA THR A 116 3.64 5.43 -8.34
C THR A 116 4.20 4.07 -8.75
N TYR A 117 3.34 3.20 -9.29
CA TYR A 117 3.77 1.93 -9.87
C TYR A 117 4.59 2.14 -11.15
N GLY A 118 5.67 1.37 -11.29
CA GLY A 118 6.48 1.31 -12.49
C GLY A 118 6.11 0.11 -13.34
N TYR A 119 6.16 0.27 -14.66
CA TYR A 119 6.20 -0.86 -15.58
C TYR A 119 7.12 -0.61 -16.74
N GLN A 120 7.56 -1.70 -17.35
CA GLN A 120 8.40 -1.69 -18.52
C GLN A 120 8.03 -2.83 -19.47
N TYR A 121 7.81 -2.47 -20.73
CA TYR A 121 7.68 -3.42 -21.84
C TYR A 121 8.40 -2.90 -23.11
N PRO A 122 9.24 -3.73 -23.76
CA PRO A 122 9.67 -5.07 -23.33
C PRO A 122 10.45 -5.00 -22.01
N GLY A 123 10.31 -6.04 -21.18
CA GLY A 123 10.99 -6.11 -19.89
C GLY A 123 12.52 -5.92 -20.00
N ALA A 124 13.19 -5.62 -18.89
CA ALA A 124 14.62 -5.34 -18.89
C ALA A 124 15.41 -6.41 -19.63
N THR A 125 16.33 -5.97 -20.49
CA THR A 125 17.14 -6.75 -21.45
C THR A 125 17.90 -7.96 -20.87
N ASN A 126 17.95 -8.11 -19.55
CA ASN A 126 18.62 -9.20 -18.84
C ASN A 126 17.73 -10.44 -18.64
N ARG A 127 16.43 -10.34 -18.94
CA ARG A 127 15.59 -11.52 -19.17
C ARG A 127 15.46 -11.69 -20.67
N SER A 128 15.69 -12.89 -21.18
CA SER A 128 15.66 -13.14 -22.61
C SER A 128 14.26 -13.61 -22.99
N GLY A 129 13.49 -12.76 -23.67
CA GLY A 129 12.18 -13.08 -24.22
C GLY A 129 11.37 -11.81 -24.50
N SER A 130 10.87 -11.68 -25.73
CA SER A 130 10.12 -10.51 -26.20
C SER A 130 8.65 -10.48 -25.72
N ASN A 131 8.27 -11.29 -24.73
CA ASN A 131 6.85 -11.55 -24.40
C ASN A 131 6.50 -11.34 -22.91
N PHE A 132 7.35 -10.67 -22.12
CA PHE A 132 7.06 -10.37 -20.71
C PHE A 132 7.20 -8.88 -20.42
N PHE A 133 6.41 -8.42 -19.45
CA PHE A 133 6.48 -7.08 -18.89
C PHE A 133 7.03 -7.15 -17.46
N ASP A 134 7.69 -6.07 -17.05
CA ASP A 134 8.07 -5.85 -15.67
C ASP A 134 7.07 -4.88 -15.03
N LEU A 135 6.58 -5.19 -13.84
CA LEU A 135 5.67 -4.36 -13.04
C LEU A 135 6.16 -4.34 -11.59
N TRP A 136 6.39 -3.15 -11.04
CA TRP A 136 6.95 -3.01 -9.69
C TRP A 136 6.44 -1.78 -8.94
N THR A 137 6.60 -1.80 -7.62
CA THR A 137 6.55 -0.60 -6.77
C THR A 137 7.72 -0.61 -5.79
N ALA A 138 8.23 0.59 -5.46
CA ALA A 138 9.32 0.76 -4.52
C ALA A 138 8.93 0.45 -3.05
N ALA A 139 7.64 0.21 -2.75
CA ALA A 139 7.09 -0.25 -1.47
C ALA A 139 7.71 0.41 -0.21
N ASN A 140 6.97 1.31 0.42
CA ASN A 140 7.46 2.15 1.52
C ASN A 140 8.70 2.97 1.11
N LYS A 141 8.70 3.50 -0.13
CA LYS A 141 9.78 4.35 -0.67
C LYS A 141 11.17 3.73 -0.52
N SER A 142 11.28 2.40 -0.63
CA SER A 142 12.54 1.70 -0.48
C SER A 142 13.53 2.12 -1.56
N THR A 143 14.70 2.61 -1.16
CA THR A 143 15.80 2.98 -2.07
C THR A 143 16.56 1.75 -2.58
N ASN A 144 16.36 0.59 -1.96
CA ASN A 144 16.95 -0.67 -2.38
C ASN A 144 15.91 -1.51 -3.15
N SER A 145 16.28 -1.97 -4.34
CA SER A 145 15.43 -2.82 -5.18
C SER A 145 15.01 -4.15 -4.52
N ASN A 146 15.68 -4.59 -3.45
CA ASN A 146 15.28 -5.77 -2.67
C ASN A 146 14.02 -5.53 -1.83
N GLY A 147 13.71 -4.28 -1.50
CA GLY A 147 12.51 -3.91 -0.74
C GLY A 147 11.25 -3.78 -1.61
N TRP A 148 11.42 -3.75 -2.93
CA TRP A 148 10.36 -3.51 -3.90
C TRP A 148 9.45 -4.73 -4.04
N ILE A 149 8.18 -4.47 -4.34
CA ILE A 149 7.22 -5.51 -4.73
C ILE A 149 7.20 -5.54 -6.25
N LYS A 150 7.34 -6.74 -6.82
CA LYS A 150 7.55 -6.95 -8.26
C LYS A 150 6.67 -8.10 -8.72
N ASN A 151 6.40 -8.18 -10.03
CA ASN A 151 5.74 -9.35 -10.63
C ASN A 151 6.69 -10.55 -10.82
N TRP A 152 7.93 -10.49 -10.31
CA TRP A 152 8.93 -11.54 -10.41
C TRP A 152 9.75 -11.76 -9.15
#